data_AF-A0A1J0ETL1-F1
#
_entry.id   AF-A0A1J0ETL1-F1
#
_cell.length_a   1.000
_cell.length_b   1.000
_cell.length_c   1.000
_cell.angle_alpha   90.00
_cell.angle_beta   90.00
_cell.angle_gamma   90.00
#
_symmetry.space_group_name_H-M   'P 1'
#
loop_
_entity.id
_entity.type
_entity.pdbx_description
1 polymer ?
#
loop_
_entity_poly.entity_id
_entity_poly.type
_entity_poly.pdbx_seq_one_letter_code
_entity_poly.pdbx_strand_id
1 'polypeptide(L)' 'MTERHLIHSETLSNGRKIEVRAKILRDGSLQMFIGVYQPDGTVLLEDNDPKPHLLDMEDALDWGIEIARGAGNDPNISQA' A
#
# COMPACT_ATOMS: atom_id res chain seq x y z
N MET A 1 5.96 -22.80 6.69
CA MET A 1 6.54 -21.45 6.56
C MET A 1 6.03 -20.60 7.72
N THR A 2 6.85 -19.73 8.28
CA THR A 2 6.41 -18.77 9.31
C THR A 2 5.75 -17.59 8.61
N GLU A 3 4.60 -17.13 9.12
CA GLU A 3 3.96 -15.91 8.65
C GLU A 3 4.90 -14.72 8.88
N ARG A 4 5.13 -13.90 7.84
CA ARG A 4 5.91 -12.65 7.92
C ARG A 4 5.05 -11.51 7.41
N HIS A 5 5.13 -10.36 8.06
CA HIS A 5 4.40 -9.16 7.68
C HIS A 5 5.32 -7.94 7.69
N LEU A 6 5.17 -7.09 6.68
CA LEU A 6 5.77 -5.77 6.59
C LEU A 6 4.66 -4.74 6.50
N ILE A 7 4.85 -3.61 7.17
CA ILE A 7 3.92 -2.49 7.18
C ILE A 7 4.77 -1.23 7.01
N HIS A 8 4.40 -0.40 6.05
CA HIS A 8 4.95 0.94 5.86
C HIS A 8 3.84 1.97 6.00
N SER A 9 4.15 3.07 6.66
CA SER A 9 3.24 4.20 6.76
C SER A 9 4.03 5.50 6.79
N GLU A 10 3.61 6.47 6.01
CA GLU A 10 4.22 7.80 6.01
C GLU A 10 3.19 8.89 5.73
N THR A 11 3.54 10.12 6.08
CA THR A 11 2.78 11.32 5.72
C THR A 11 3.54 12.03 4.60
N LEU A 12 2.86 12.24 3.47
CA LEU A 12 3.40 12.94 2.30
C LEU A 12 3.51 14.44 2.58
N SER A 13 4.28 15.15 1.75
CA SER A 13 4.48 16.60 1.86
C SER A 13 3.19 17.43 1.69
N ASN A 14 2.16 16.87 1.03
CA ASN A 14 0.83 17.47 0.90
C ASN A 14 -0.11 17.16 2.09
N GLY A 15 0.38 16.46 3.12
CA GLY A 15 -0.35 16.10 4.33
C GLY A 15 -1.17 14.81 4.24
N ARG A 16 -1.33 14.22 3.04
CA ARG A 16 -1.99 12.91 2.88
C ARG A 16 -1.14 11.82 3.52
N LYS A 17 -1.80 10.77 3.99
CA LYS A 17 -1.16 9.61 4.60
C LYS A 17 -1.25 8.43 3.66
N ILE A 18 -0.19 7.63 3.61
CA ILE A 18 -0.21 6.35 2.91
C ILE A 18 0.08 5.22 3.88
N GLU A 19 -0.50 4.06 3.61
CA GLU A 19 -0.26 2.83 4.33
C GLU A 19 -0.12 1.68 3.35
N VAL A 20 0.97 0.92 3.44
CA VAL A 20 1.20 -0.24 2.58
C VAL A 20 1.51 -1.43 3.46
N ARG A 21 0.87 -2.56 3.22
CA ARG A 21 1.09 -3.79 3.97
C ARG A 21 1.41 -4.91 3.00
N ALA A 22 2.38 -5.73 3.36
CA ALA A 22 2.72 -6.96 2.64
C ALA A 22 2.81 -8.11 3.64
N LYS A 23 2.20 -9.25 3.32
CA LYS A 23 2.10 -10.40 4.22
C LYS A 23 2.27 -11.69 3.43
N ILE A 24 3.22 -12.53 3.81
CA ILE A 24 3.29 -13.91 3.30
C ILE A 24 2.45 -14.79 4.23
N LEU A 25 1.45 -15.41 3.63
CA LEU A 25 0.54 -16.35 4.27
C LEU A 25 1.20 -17.72 4.43
N ARG A 26 0.57 -18.60 5.22
CA ARG A 26 1.12 -19.93 5.55
C ARG A 26 1.26 -20.86 4.34
N ASP A 27 0.42 -20.65 3.34
CA ASP A 27 0.44 -21.36 2.05
C ASP A 27 1.51 -20.82 1.09
N GLY A 28 2.23 -19.76 1.48
CA GLY A 28 3.25 -19.11 0.67
C GLY A 28 2.72 -17.97 -0.21
N SER A 29 1.41 -17.70 -0.20
CA SER A 29 0.80 -16.61 -0.97
C SER A 29 1.19 -15.25 -0.39
N LEU A 30 1.48 -14.28 -1.26
CA LEU A 30 1.68 -12.89 -0.87
C LEU A 30 0.33 -12.16 -0.91
N GLN A 31 -0.08 -11.64 0.23
CA GLN A 31 -1.21 -10.72 0.37
C GLN A 31 -0.68 -9.30 0.55
N MET A 32 -1.32 -8.33 -0.11
CA MET A 32 -0.95 -6.93 -0.01
C MET A 32 -2.13 -6.02 0.26
N PHE A 33 -1.82 -4.81 0.72
CA PHE A 33 -2.78 -3.73 0.90
C PHE A 33 -2.10 -2.39 0.58
N ILE A 34 -2.81 -1.50 -0.11
CA ILE A 34 -2.40 -0.11 -0.38
C ILE A 34 -3.54 0.82 0.02
N GLY A 35 -3.29 1.69 0.99
CA GLY A 35 -4.22 2.70 1.47
C GLY A 35 -3.66 4.11 1.29
N VAL A 36 -4.52 5.03 0.87
CA VAL A 36 -4.23 6.47 0.76
C VAL A 36 -5.36 7.25 1.42
N TYR A 37 -4.99 8.17 2.30
CA TYR A 37 -5.91 8.89 3.17
C TYR A 37 -5.64 10.38 3.14
N GLN A 38 -6.70 11.18 3.24
CA GLN A 38 -6.60 12.60 3.53
C GLN A 38 -6.06 12.84 4.96
N PRO A 39 -5.55 14.05 5.27
CA PRO A 39 -5.10 14.39 6.63
C PRO A 39 -6.17 14.20 7.71
N ASP A 40 -7.45 14.37 7.35
CA ASP A 40 -8.61 14.18 8.22
C ASP A 40 -9.03 12.71 8.40
N GLY A 41 -8.35 11.78 7.72
CA GLY A 41 -8.65 10.35 7.75
C GLY A 41 -9.62 9.87 6.66
N THR A 42 -10.10 10.75 5.79
CA THR A 42 -10.97 10.36 4.67
C THR A 42 -10.23 9.43 3.71
N VAL A 43 -10.87 8.34 3.31
CA VAL A 43 -10.32 7.39 2.36
C VAL A 43 -10.30 7.99 0.95
N LEU A 44 -9.14 8.00 0.31
CA LEU A 44 -8.98 8.35 -1.10
C LEU A 44 -8.84 7.11 -1.99
N LEU A 45 -8.14 6.09 -1.50
CA LEU A 45 -7.91 4.82 -2.19
C LEU A 45 -7.65 3.72 -1.15
N GLU A 46 -8.31 2.58 -1.31
CA GLU A 46 -7.94 1.34 -0.64
C GLU A 46 -7.97 0.20 -1.65
N ASP A 47 -6.81 -0.40 -1.91
CA ASP A 47 -6.67 -1.62 -2.70
C ASP A 47 -6.24 -2.76 -1.78
N ASN A 48 -7.08 -3.79 -1.69
CA ASN A 48 -6.90 -4.95 -0.83
C ASN A 48 -6.32 -6.17 -1.57
N ASP A 49 -6.17 -6.11 -2.89
CA ASP A 49 -5.58 -7.17 -3.70
C ASP A 49 -4.69 -6.59 -4.81
N PRO A 50 -3.75 -5.68 -4.51
CA PRO A 50 -2.84 -5.18 -5.52
C PRO A 50 -1.92 -6.32 -5.96
N LYS A 51 -1.73 -6.46 -7.27
CA LYS A 51 -1.03 -7.59 -7.87
C LYS A 51 0.37 -7.17 -8.35
N PRO A 52 1.40 -7.21 -7.48
CA PRO A 52 2.77 -7.08 -7.95
C PRO A 52 3.12 -8.30 -8.80
N HIS A 53 3.67 -8.06 -9.98
CA HIS A 53 4.15 -9.16 -10.82
C HIS A 53 5.49 -9.68 -10.28
N LEU A 54 5.48 -10.90 -9.72
CA LEU A 54 6.69 -11.70 -9.45
C LEU A 54 7.73 -11.04 -8.53
N LEU A 55 7.30 -10.25 -7.55
CA LEU A 55 8.18 -9.63 -6.55
C LEU A 55 8.24 -10.47 -5.27
N ASP A 56 9.39 -10.42 -4.58
CA ASP A 56 9.45 -10.91 -3.19
C ASP A 56 8.73 -9.94 -2.24
N MET A 57 8.64 -10.26 -0.94
CA MET A 57 7.90 -9.42 0.01
C MET A 57 8.45 -8.00 0.15
N GLU A 58 9.78 -7.83 0.12
CA GLU A 58 10.42 -6.53 0.32
C GLU A 58 10.26 -5.69 -0.94
N ASP A 59 10.51 -6.27 -2.10
CA ASP A 59 10.27 -5.63 -3.41
C ASP A 59 8.79 -5.27 -3.60
N ALA A 60 7.87 -6.14 -3.17
CA ALA A 60 6.44 -5.88 -3.25
C ALA A 60 6.03 -4.71 -2.34
N LEU A 61 6.62 -4.60 -1.14
CA LEU A 61 6.39 -3.47 -0.25
C LEU A 61 6.86 -2.17 -0.90
N ASP A 62 8.10 -2.13 -1.41
CA ASP A 62 8.66 -0.95 -2.07
C ASP A 62 7.84 -0.54 -3.29
N TRP A 63 7.44 -1.50 -4.13
CA TRP A 63 6.51 -1.26 -5.23
C TRP A 63 5.18 -0.66 -4.76
N GLY A 64 4.58 -1.20 -3.70
CA GLY A 64 3.34 -0.69 -3.14
C GLY A 64 3.49 0.74 -2.60
N ILE A 65 4.65 1.09 -2.04
CA ILE A 65 4.98 2.45 -1.58
C ILE A 65 5.02 3.41 -2.77
N GLU A 66 5.65 3.04 -3.87
CA GLU A 66 5.70 3.87 -5.08
C GLU A 66 4.31 4.13 -5.65
N ILE A 67 3.47 3.09 -5.74
CA ILE A 67 2.07 3.22 -6.19
C ILE A 67 1.29 4.14 -5.25
N ALA A 68 1.39 3.93 -3.94
CA ALA A 68 0.69 4.73 -2.94
C ALA A 68 1.14 6.21 -2.96
N ARG A 69 2.44 6.48 -3.17
CA ARG A 69 2.98 7.83 -3.34
C ARG A 69 2.47 8.49 -4.62
N GLY A 70 2.41 7.75 -5.72
CA GLY A 70 1.85 8.25 -6.98
C GLY A 70 0.38 8.65 -6.80
N ALA A 71 -0.42 7.73 -6.26
CA ALA A 71 -1.82 7.94 -5.92
C ALA A 71 -2.03 9.12 -4.95
N GLY A 72 -1.24 9.18 -3.88
CA GLY A 72 -1.30 10.25 -2.89
C GLY A 72 -0.89 11.62 -3.42
N ASN A 73 -0.13 11.71 -4.50
CA ASN A 73 0.21 12.98 -5.16
C ASN A 73 -0.71 13.33 -6.34
N ASP A 74 -1.57 12.42 -6.78
CA ASP A 74 -2.55 12.71 -7.83
C ASP A 74 -3.66 13.63 -7.29
N PRO A 75 -3.86 14.83 -7.87
CA PRO A 75 -4.92 15.74 -7.45
C PRO A 75 -6.33 15.24 -7.81
N ASN A 76 -6.46 14.30 -8.76
CA ASN A 76 -7.75 13.79 -9.24
C ASN A 76 -8.18 12.48 -8.56
N ILE A 77 -7.37 11.96 -7.63
CA ILE A 77 -7.73 10.76 -6.89
C ILE A 77 -8.99 11.04 -6.06
N SER A 78 -10.07 10.41 -6.48
CA SER A 78 -11.37 10.46 -5.85
C SER A 78 -11.96 9.06 -5.97
N GLN A 79 -12.53 8.56 -4.89
CA GLN A 79 -13.00 7.17 -4.80
C GLN A 79 -13.91 6.82 -5.98
N ALA A 80 -13.59 5.71 -6.66
CA ALA A 80 -14.48 5.00 -7.55
C ALA A 80 -15.24 3.92 -6.77
#